data_AF-A0A936M9A8-F1
#
_entry.id   AF-A0A936M9A8-F1
#
_cell.length_a   1.000
_cell.length_b   1.000
_cell.length_c   1.000
_cell.angle_alpha   90.00
_cell.angle_beta   90.00
_cell.angle_gamma   90.00
#
_symmetry.space_group_name_H-M   'P 1'
#
loop_
_entity.id
_entity.type
_entity.pdbx_description
1 polymer ?
#
loop_
_entity_poly.entity_id
_entity_poly.type
_entity_poly.pdbx_seq_one_letter_code
_entity_poly.pdbx_strand_id
1 'polypeptide(L)'
;MTDPIDVPESGKIYAWSDVSRLHRSRNGIYQKNGRLVSLLTDFGRINPCYPDFHGDSRDIIHYTGSGRRGDQKLDAANRALIDAINTGRSVPLFNKLGVNRWEFLGFWHVTDSRYIYDEARGRMVWKFTLRRSADDQLPAGEI
;
A
#
# COMPACT_ATOMS: atom_id res chain seq x y z
N MET A 1 -5.13 -22.72 18.28
CA MET A 1 -5.98 -21.62 17.80
C MET A 1 -5.31 -20.35 18.28
N THR A 2 -4.66 -19.60 17.40
CA THR A 2 -4.19 -18.25 17.74
C THR A 2 -5.38 -17.31 17.58
N ASP A 3 -5.63 -16.51 18.62
CA ASP A 3 -6.66 -15.47 18.64
C ASP A 3 -6.57 -14.57 17.41
N PRO A 4 -7.70 -14.02 16.92
CA PRO A 4 -7.67 -13.03 15.86
C PRO A 4 -6.81 -11.84 16.32
N ILE A 5 -5.73 -11.58 15.59
CA ILE A 5 -4.98 -10.34 15.72
C ILE A 5 -5.88 -9.25 15.12
N ASP A 6 -6.51 -8.44 15.98
CA ASP A 6 -7.38 -7.34 15.55
C ASP A 6 -6.58 -6.19 14.90
N VAL A 7 -5.30 -6.04 15.27
CA VAL A 7 -4.39 -5.04 14.70
C VAL A 7 -3.01 -5.67 14.42
N PRO A 8 -2.57 -5.74 13.16
CA PRO A 8 -1.24 -6.25 12.83
C PRO A 8 -0.11 -5.43 13.47
N GLU A 9 1.02 -6.06 13.76
CA GLU A 9 2.19 -5.48 14.41
C GLU A 9 3.26 -5.15 13.37
N SER A 10 3.76 -3.91 13.37
CA SER A 10 4.71 -3.44 12.36
C SER A 10 6.02 -4.23 12.38
N GLY A 11 6.54 -4.58 11.21
CA GLY A 11 7.72 -5.43 11.03
C GLY A 11 7.43 -6.94 11.15
N LYS A 12 6.25 -7.34 11.63
CA LYS A 12 5.88 -8.76 11.73
C LYS A 12 5.54 -9.35 10.37
N ILE A 13 5.94 -10.61 10.19
CA ILE A 13 5.66 -11.39 8.98
C ILE A 13 4.39 -12.22 9.18
N TYR A 14 3.47 -12.09 8.24
CA TYR A 14 2.18 -12.77 8.19
C TYR A 14 2.09 -13.71 6.98
N ALA A 15 1.28 -14.76 7.13
CA ALA A 15 0.86 -15.60 6.02
C ALA A 15 -0.24 -14.91 5.21
N TRP A 16 -0.44 -15.36 3.96
CA TRP A 16 -1.53 -14.88 3.12
C TRP A 16 -2.91 -15.10 3.76
N SER A 17 -3.08 -16.18 4.52
CA SER A 17 -4.32 -16.48 5.26
C SER A 17 -4.69 -15.40 6.27
N ASP A 18 -3.71 -14.65 6.78
CA ASP A 18 -3.94 -13.56 7.73
C ASP A 18 -4.15 -12.24 6.98
N VAL A 19 -3.24 -11.93 6.04
CA VAL A 19 -3.34 -10.71 5.20
C VAL A 19 -4.67 -10.65 4.45
N SER A 20 -5.14 -11.78 3.90
CA SER A 20 -6.37 -11.85 3.12
C SER A 20 -7.64 -11.58 3.91
N ARG A 21 -7.62 -11.70 5.25
CA ARG A 21 -8.77 -11.33 6.11
C ARG A 21 -9.05 -9.82 6.04
N LEU A 22 -7.98 -9.03 5.92
CA LEU A 22 -7.99 -7.58 5.79
C LEU A 22 -8.06 -7.15 4.31
N HIS A 23 -7.09 -7.58 3.51
CA HIS A 23 -6.88 -7.07 2.16
C HIS A 23 -7.78 -7.71 1.09
N ARG A 24 -8.26 -8.94 1.27
CA ARG A 24 -9.34 -9.59 0.48
C ARG A 24 -9.22 -9.58 -1.07
N SER A 25 -8.09 -9.16 -1.64
CA SER A 25 -7.85 -9.00 -3.08
C SER A 25 -6.43 -9.44 -3.42
N ARG A 26 -6.16 -9.88 -4.66
CA ARG A 26 -4.79 -10.20 -5.12
C ARG A 26 -4.08 -8.98 -5.73
N ASN A 27 -4.80 -7.87 -5.92
CA ASN A 27 -4.27 -6.64 -6.50
C ASN A 27 -3.57 -5.79 -5.43
N GLY A 28 -2.74 -4.83 -5.83
CA GLY A 28 -2.06 -3.94 -4.88
C GLY A 28 -3.00 -3.08 -4.03
N ILE A 29 -4.18 -2.77 -4.55
CA ILE A 29 -5.14 -1.86 -3.92
C ILE A 29 -6.43 -2.63 -3.64
N TYR A 30 -6.89 -2.57 -2.39
CA TYR A 30 -8.22 -3.01 -2.01
C TYR A 30 -9.07 -1.84 -1.51
N GLN A 31 -10.23 -1.70 -2.13
CA GLN A 31 -11.25 -0.74 -1.78
C GLN A 31 -12.61 -1.44 -1.63
N LYS A 32 -13.48 -0.86 -0.81
CA LYS A 32 -14.87 -1.29 -0.68
C LYS A 32 -15.77 -0.06 -0.78
N ASN A 33 -16.69 -0.06 -1.74
CA ASN A 33 -17.64 1.03 -1.99
C ASN A 33 -16.94 2.39 -2.17
N GLY A 34 -15.83 2.42 -2.92
CA GLY A 34 -15.03 3.62 -3.17
C GLY A 34 -14.08 4.00 -2.03
N ARG A 35 -14.22 3.39 -0.85
CA ARG A 35 -13.36 3.66 0.30
C ARG A 35 -12.11 2.77 0.27
N LEU A 36 -10.93 3.37 0.34
CA LEU A 36 -9.67 2.65 0.49
C LEU A 36 -9.66 1.87 1.81
N VAL A 37 -9.28 0.59 1.73
CA VAL A 37 -9.24 -0.32 2.89
C VAL A 37 -7.82 -0.72 3.24
N SER A 38 -6.99 -1.08 2.25
CA SER A 38 -5.63 -1.58 2.50
C SER A 38 -4.81 -1.63 1.22
N LEU A 39 -3.49 -1.68 1.38
CA LEU A 39 -2.52 -1.69 0.28
C LEU A 39 -1.56 -2.88 0.39
N LEU A 40 -1.06 -3.33 -0.76
CA LEU A 40 0.07 -4.24 -0.90
C LEU A 40 1.12 -3.56 -1.78
N THR A 41 2.39 -3.83 -1.45
CA THR A 41 3.53 -3.52 -2.31
C THR A 41 4.48 -4.71 -2.35
N ASP A 42 5.35 -4.74 -3.33
CA ASP A 42 6.55 -5.59 -3.37
C ASP A 42 7.80 -4.77 -3.73
N PHE A 43 7.69 -3.43 -3.74
CA PHE A 43 8.71 -2.50 -4.19
C PHE A 43 9.30 -2.85 -5.57
N GLY A 44 8.47 -3.38 -6.47
CA GLY A 44 8.87 -3.80 -7.81
C GLY A 44 9.73 -5.07 -7.85
N ARG A 45 9.97 -5.74 -6.72
CA ARG A 45 10.85 -6.94 -6.65
C ARG A 45 10.25 -8.14 -7.37
N ILE A 46 8.92 -8.32 -7.30
CA ILE A 46 8.23 -9.44 -7.94
C ILE A 46 7.47 -8.94 -9.17
N ASN A 47 6.91 -7.74 -9.13
CA ASN A 47 6.22 -7.11 -10.24
C ASN A 47 6.90 -5.80 -10.70
N PRO A 48 7.95 -5.88 -11.54
CA PRO A 48 8.77 -4.73 -11.90
C PRO A 48 8.02 -3.64 -12.69
N CYS A 49 6.79 -3.90 -13.15
CA CYS A 49 5.98 -2.86 -13.79
C CYS A 49 5.41 -1.83 -12.80
N TYR A 50 5.55 -2.04 -11.50
CA TYR A 50 5.18 -1.10 -10.43
C TYR A 50 6.40 -0.80 -9.56
N PRO A 51 7.24 0.18 -9.94
CA PRO A 51 8.44 0.51 -9.17
C PRO A 51 8.03 1.42 -8.00
N ASP A 52 7.48 0.83 -6.95
CA ASP A 52 7.30 1.54 -5.70
C ASP A 52 8.67 1.69 -5.02
N PHE A 53 8.91 2.81 -4.37
CA PHE A 53 10.18 3.08 -3.69
C PHE A 53 9.98 3.99 -2.48
N HIS A 54 10.91 3.90 -1.52
CA HIS A 54 10.98 4.87 -0.44
C HIS A 54 11.47 6.21 -0.97
N GLY A 55 10.84 7.29 -0.52
CA GLY A 55 11.31 8.66 -0.79
C GLY A 55 12.55 9.00 0.05
N ASP A 56 12.65 10.26 0.46
CA ASP A 56 13.79 10.75 1.25
C ASP A 56 13.94 10.08 2.63
N SER A 57 12.89 9.39 3.11
CA SER A 57 12.91 8.62 4.35
C SER A 57 12.12 7.31 4.24
N ARG A 58 12.25 6.44 5.24
CA ARG A 58 11.46 5.20 5.38
C ARG A 58 9.99 5.45 5.72
N ASP A 59 9.61 6.71 5.95
CA ASP A 59 8.24 7.12 6.27
C ASP A 59 7.52 7.73 5.06
N ILE A 60 8.19 7.74 3.91
CA ILE A 60 7.63 8.19 2.64
C ILE A 60 7.74 7.03 1.63
N ILE A 61 6.65 6.69 0.97
CA ILE A 61 6.64 5.75 -0.16
C ILE A 61 6.01 6.42 -1.36
N HIS A 62 6.68 6.34 -2.50
CA HIS A 62 6.08 6.64 -3.79
C HIS A 62 5.44 5.37 -4.35
N TYR A 63 4.11 5.34 -4.33
CA TYR A 63 3.29 4.19 -4.68
C TYR A 63 2.70 4.36 -6.09
N THR A 64 2.77 3.31 -6.91
CA THR A 64 2.28 3.33 -8.28
C THR A 64 0.82 2.87 -8.34
N GLY A 65 -0.03 3.61 -9.04
CA GLY A 65 -1.46 3.31 -9.13
C GLY A 65 -1.80 2.00 -9.87
N SER A 66 -3.09 1.66 -9.87
CA SER A 66 -3.68 0.53 -10.60
C SER A 66 -3.59 0.69 -12.12
N GLY A 67 -3.46 -0.44 -12.80
CA GLY A 67 -3.44 -0.55 -14.26
C GLY A 67 -2.07 -1.03 -14.77
N ARG A 68 -2.03 -2.25 -15.31
CA ARG A 68 -0.76 -2.93 -15.66
C ARG A 68 -0.24 -2.61 -17.05
N ARG A 69 -1.12 -2.22 -17.99
CA ARG A 69 -0.81 -2.00 -19.40
C ARG A 69 -1.47 -0.72 -19.89
N GLY A 70 -0.79 -0.03 -20.82
CA GLY A 70 -1.26 1.24 -21.39
C GLY A 70 -1.40 2.36 -20.35
N ASP A 71 -1.88 3.52 -20.76
CA ASP A 71 -2.10 4.61 -19.82
C ASP A 71 -3.05 4.20 -18.69
N GLN A 72 -2.63 4.45 -17.45
CA GLN A 72 -3.45 4.14 -16.30
C GLN A 72 -4.70 5.02 -16.31
N LYS A 73 -5.84 4.39 -16.00
CA LYS A 73 -7.15 5.06 -15.97
C LYS A 73 -7.50 5.47 -14.54
N LEU A 74 -8.39 6.45 -14.41
CA LEU A 74 -9.02 6.76 -13.13
C LEU A 74 -10.13 5.73 -12.81
N ASP A 75 -9.71 4.48 -12.62
CA ASP A 75 -10.57 3.37 -12.21
C ASP A 75 -10.98 3.48 -10.74
N ALA A 76 -11.80 2.53 -10.25
CA ALA A 76 -12.28 2.54 -8.87
C ALA A 76 -11.14 2.47 -7.83
N ALA A 77 -10.01 1.82 -8.14
CA ALA A 77 -8.89 1.69 -7.22
C ALA A 77 -8.08 2.98 -7.14
N ASN A 78 -7.75 3.58 -8.29
CA ASN A 78 -7.06 4.87 -8.34
C ASN A 78 -7.92 6.00 -7.76
N ARG A 79 -9.23 5.98 -8.00
CA ARG A 79 -10.17 6.93 -7.39
C ARG A 79 -10.20 6.81 -5.87
N ALA A 80 -10.24 5.58 -5.33
CA ALA A 80 -10.21 5.36 -3.89
C ALA A 80 -8.92 5.89 -3.22
N LEU A 81 -7.78 5.84 -3.91
CA LEU A 81 -6.53 6.46 -3.45
C LEU A 81 -6.63 7.99 -3.43
N ILE A 82 -7.20 8.61 -4.48
CA ILE A 82 -7.43 10.06 -4.52
C ILE A 82 -8.38 10.50 -3.40
N ASP A 83 -9.51 9.79 -3.23
CA ASP A 83 -10.48 10.10 -2.18
C ASP A 83 -9.87 9.97 -0.78
N ALA A 84 -8.94 9.02 -0.60
CA ALA A 84 -8.23 8.83 0.68
C ALA A 84 -7.41 10.06 1.09
N ILE A 85 -6.89 10.84 0.13
CA ILE A 85 -6.18 12.11 0.41
C ILE A 85 -7.08 13.07 1.16
N ASN A 86 -8.32 13.25 0.70
CA ASN A 86 -9.27 14.19 1.30
C ASN A 86 -9.77 13.71 2.67
N THR A 87 -9.94 12.40 2.85
CA THR A 87 -10.41 11.84 4.13
C THR A 87 -9.32 11.79 5.20
N GLY A 88 -8.05 11.92 4.81
CA GLY A 88 -6.91 11.75 5.72
C GLY A 88 -6.83 10.37 6.37
N ARG A 89 -7.55 9.37 5.87
CA ARG A 89 -7.63 8.05 6.50
C ARG A 89 -6.32 7.28 6.33
N SER A 90 -5.80 6.72 7.43
CA SER A 90 -4.73 5.74 7.37
C SER A 90 -5.26 4.34 7.04
N VAL A 91 -4.48 3.58 6.27
CA VAL A 91 -4.78 2.19 5.89
C VAL A 91 -3.57 1.28 6.09
N PRO A 92 -3.77 0.00 6.42
CA PRO A 92 -2.68 -0.95 6.54
C PRO A 92 -1.99 -1.20 5.18
N LEU A 93 -0.65 -1.26 5.21
CA LEU A 93 0.20 -1.61 4.07
C LEU A 93 1.00 -2.88 4.37
N PHE A 94 1.01 -3.83 3.43
CA PHE A 94 1.83 -5.03 3.53
C PHE A 94 2.84 -5.12 2.39
N ASN A 95 4.06 -5.52 2.71
CA ASN A 95 5.14 -5.77 1.76
C ASN A 95 5.29 -7.27 1.49
N LYS A 96 5.25 -7.66 0.22
CA LYS A 96 5.46 -9.04 -0.19
C LYS A 96 6.95 -9.36 -0.21
N LEU A 97 7.38 -10.19 0.74
CA LEU A 97 8.76 -10.68 0.81
C LEU A 97 8.97 -11.99 0.03
N GLY A 98 7.89 -12.74 -0.21
CA GLY A 98 7.94 -14.01 -0.93
C GLY A 98 6.60 -14.75 -0.90
N VAL A 99 6.61 -16.02 -1.32
CA VAL A 99 5.42 -16.87 -1.19
C VAL A 99 5.07 -17.01 0.29
N ASN A 100 3.84 -16.66 0.64
CA ASN A 100 3.29 -16.73 2.00
C ASN A 100 4.08 -15.93 3.07
N ARG A 101 4.85 -14.91 2.66
CA ARG A 101 5.61 -14.04 3.55
C ARG A 101 5.29 -12.59 3.25
N TRP A 102 4.53 -11.97 4.15
CA TRP A 102 4.07 -10.59 4.04
C TRP A 102 4.42 -9.82 5.29
N GLU A 103 5.29 -8.84 5.16
CA GLU A 103 5.64 -7.96 6.27
C GLU A 103 4.59 -6.86 6.41
N PHE A 104 4.07 -6.64 7.61
CA PHE A 104 3.23 -5.48 7.87
C PHE A 104 4.10 -4.24 8.03
N LEU A 105 3.87 -3.23 7.18
CA LEU A 105 4.63 -1.98 7.20
C LEU A 105 3.97 -0.89 8.04
N GLY A 106 2.90 -1.19 8.77
CA GLY A 106 2.16 -0.20 9.54
C GLY A 106 0.98 0.41 8.79
N PHE A 107 0.48 1.50 9.36
CA PHE A 107 -0.61 2.30 8.81
C PHE A 107 -0.08 3.52 8.05
N TRP A 108 -0.68 3.80 6.89
CA TRP A 108 -0.19 4.82 5.96
C TRP A 108 -1.33 5.70 5.44
N HIS A 109 -1.06 7.00 5.33
CA HIS A 109 -1.94 7.98 4.70
C HIS A 109 -1.53 8.17 3.24
N VAL A 110 -2.50 8.30 2.33
CA VAL A 110 -2.25 8.84 0.99
C VAL A 110 -2.28 10.36 1.12
N THR A 111 -1.23 11.06 0.68
CA THR A 111 -1.10 12.51 0.91
C THR A 111 -0.95 13.35 -0.35
N ASP A 112 -0.59 12.73 -1.48
CA ASP A 112 -0.49 13.41 -2.77
C ASP A 112 -0.78 12.43 -3.91
N SER A 113 -1.20 12.95 -5.06
CA SER A 113 -1.36 12.19 -6.30
C SER A 113 -0.93 12.99 -7.51
N ARG A 114 -0.22 12.35 -8.44
CA ARG A 114 0.19 12.94 -9.72
C ARG A 114 -0.04 11.95 -10.85
N TYR A 115 -0.53 12.44 -11.98
CA TYR A 115 -0.62 11.67 -13.21
C TYR A 115 0.52 12.10 -14.12
N ILE A 116 1.54 11.25 -14.25
CA ILE A 116 2.81 11.58 -14.91
C ILE A 116 3.10 10.60 -16.04
N TYR A 117 3.90 11.05 -17.00
CA TYR A 117 4.46 10.17 -18.03
C TYR A 117 5.69 9.44 -17.46
N ASP A 118 5.66 8.10 -17.45
CA ASP A 118 6.82 7.27 -17.10
C ASP A 118 7.59 6.94 -18.39
N GLU A 119 8.68 7.66 -18.63
CA GLU A 119 9.50 7.50 -19.85
C GLU A 119 10.05 6.08 -20.01
N ALA A 120 10.47 5.44 -18.90
CA ALA A 120 11.02 4.08 -18.93
C ALA A 120 9.99 3.04 -19.39
N ARG A 121 8.70 3.34 -19.23
CA ARG A 121 7.58 2.46 -19.63
C ARG A 121 6.77 2.99 -20.81
N GLY A 122 7.04 4.20 -21.28
CA GLY A 122 6.36 4.86 -22.41
C GLY A 122 4.85 5.00 -22.20
N ARG A 123 4.40 5.37 -21.00
CA ARG A 123 2.97 5.43 -20.65
C ARG A 123 2.68 6.37 -19.50
N MET A 124 1.44 6.85 -19.42
CA MET A 124 0.94 7.59 -18.26
C MET A 124 0.66 6.68 -17.07
N VAL A 125 1.12 7.08 -15.90
CA VAL A 125 0.94 6.36 -14.62
C VAL A 125 0.51 7.33 -13.52
N TRP A 126 -0.31 6.82 -12.61
CA TRP A 126 -0.58 7.49 -11.34
C TRP A 126 0.56 7.20 -10.37
N LYS A 127 1.09 8.25 -9.75
CA LYS A 127 2.01 8.19 -8.61
C LYS A 127 1.35 8.82 -7.41
N PHE A 128 1.32 8.08 -6.31
CA PHE A 128 0.77 8.51 -5.04
C PHE A 128 1.90 8.62 -4.03
N THR A 129 1.87 9.64 -3.19
CA THR A 129 2.78 9.73 -2.04
C THR A 129 2.05 9.16 -0.82
N LEU A 130 2.64 8.16 -0.20
CA LEU A 130 2.19 7.62 1.08
C LEU A 130 3.09 8.16 2.19
N ARG A 131 2.49 8.52 3.33
CA ARG A 131 3.21 8.87 4.56
C ARG A 131 2.84 7.95 5.70
N ARG A 132 3.82 7.49 6.47
CA ARG A 132 3.59 6.65 7.65
C ARG A 132 2.74 7.43 8.66
N SER A 133 1.77 6.75 9.27
CA SER A 133 0.97 7.31 10.35
C SER A 133 1.80 7.36 11.63
N ALA A 134 1.78 8.51 12.32
CA ALA A 134 2.50 8.69 13.58
C ALA A 134 1.95 7.78 14.70
N ASP A 135 0.67 7.39 14.62
CA ASP A 135 -0.01 6.54 15.60
C ASP A 135 0.57 5.10 15.64
N ASP A 136 1.39 4.73 14.67
CA ASP A 136 2.10 3.44 14.59
C ASP A 136 3.45 3.45 15.35
N GLN A 137 3.85 4.58 15.94
CA GLN A 137 5.12 4.75 16.69
C GLN A 137 4.99 4.57 18.22
N LEU A 138 3.94 3.90 18.73
CA LEU A 138 3.96 3.48 20.13
C LEU A 138 5.06 2.42 20.32
N PRO A 139 6.03 2.64 21.23
CA PRO A 139 7.25 1.86 21.28
C PRO A 139 6.96 0.42 21.70
N ALA A 140 7.66 -0.52 21.05
CA ALA A 140 7.90 -1.84 21.61
C ALA A 140 8.71 -1.67 22.91
N GLY A 141 8.00 -1.61 24.04
CA GLY A 141 8.49 -1.91 25.40
C GLY A 141 9.71 -1.14 25.92
N GLU A 142 9.49 -0.21 26.83
CA GLU A 142 10.34 -0.10 28.02
C GLU A 142 9.71 -0.95 29.13
N ILE A 143 10.41 -2.00 29.56
CA ILE A 143 10.35 -2.64 30.89
C ILE A 143 11.76 -3.03 31.30
#